data_AF-A0A3D5Q211-F1
#
_entry.id   AF-A0A3D5Q211-F1
#
_cell.length_a   1.000
_cell.length_b   1.000
_cell.length_c   1.000
_cell.angle_alpha   90.00
_cell.angle_beta   90.00
_cell.angle_gamma   90.00
#
_symmetry.space_group_name_H-M   'P 1'
#
loop_
_entity.id
_entity.type
_entity.pdbx_description
1 polymer ?
#
loop_
_entity_poly.entity_id
_entity_poly.type
_entity_poly.pdbx_seq_one_letter_code
_entity_poly.pdbx_strand_id
1 'polypeptide(L)' 'LTVNSSDESLALIKAAFGTGHDETAEKARDLIALNAGAAIYVAGLADTAKAGVDMALDAMGSGLAAGKMSELADFSHCFD' A
#
# COMPACT_ATOMS: atom_id res chain seq x y z
N LEU A 1 3.87 4.47 15.18
CA LEU A 1 3.00 3.46 14.55
C LEU A 1 3.32 2.13 15.22
N THR A 2 2.43 1.64 16.08
CA THR A 2 2.61 0.40 16.82
C THR A 2 1.32 -0.42 16.70
N VAL A 3 1.45 -1.70 16.36
CA VAL A 3 0.36 -2.67 16.27
C VAL A 3 0.73 -3.89 17.11
N ASN A 4 -0.26 -4.54 17.73
CA ASN A 4 -0.03 -5.61 18.71
C ASN A 4 -0.47 -7.00 18.20
N SER A 5 -1.08 -7.08 17.03
CA SER A 5 -1.54 -8.35 16.43
C SER A 5 -1.51 -8.30 14.90
N SER A 6 -1.61 -9.48 14.28
CA SER A 6 -1.78 -9.61 12.83
C SER A 6 -3.04 -8.93 12.34
N ASP A 7 -4.13 -9.01 13.11
CA ASP A 7 -5.42 -8.43 12.74
C ASP A 7 -5.38 -6.90 12.81
N GLU A 8 -4.72 -6.34 13.82
CA GLU A 8 -4.45 -4.89 13.90
C GLU A 8 -3.59 -4.41 12.73
N SER A 9 -2.55 -5.18 12.36
CA SER A 9 -1.71 -4.87 11.20
C SER A 9 -2.52 -4.88 9.90
N LEU A 10 -3.37 -5.90 9.71
CA LEU A 10 -4.24 -6.00 8.54
C LEU A 10 -5.25 -4.84 8.48
N ALA A 11 -5.86 -4.49 9.61
CA ALA A 11 -6.76 -3.35 9.70
C ALA A 11 -6.06 -2.04 9.31
N LEU A 12 -4.83 -1.84 9.79
CA LEU A 12 -4.03 -0.66 9.47
C LEU A 12 -3.66 -0.61 7.98
N ILE A 13 -3.25 -1.73 7.37
CA ILE A 13 -2.95 -1.79 5.93
C ILE A 13 -4.21 -1.48 5.11
N LYS A 14 -5.36 -2.07 5.47
CA LYS A 14 -6.64 -1.79 4.80
C LYS A 14 -7.05 -0.32 4.94
N ALA A 15 -6.81 0.29 6.10
CA ALA A 15 -7.07 1.71 6.31
C ALA A 15 -6.14 2.58 5.44
N ALA A 16 -4.84 2.23 5.36
CA ALA A 16 -3.87 2.93 4.54
C ALA A 16 -4.21 2.86 3.03
N PHE A 17 -4.78 1.76 2.55
CA PHE A 17 -5.24 1.65 1.16
C PHE A 17 -6.66 2.18 0.94
N GLY A 18 -7.34 2.64 1.99
CA GLY A 18 -8.68 3.20 1.92
C GLY A 18 -8.69 4.70 1.65
N THR A 19 -9.91 5.25 1.59
CA THR A 19 -10.16 6.69 1.43
C THR A 19 -10.25 7.44 2.77
N GLY A 20 -9.96 6.76 3.88
CA GLY A 20 -9.95 7.34 5.21
C GLY A 20 -8.78 8.29 5.42
N HIS A 21 -8.99 9.29 6.29
CA HIS A 21 -8.02 10.35 6.62
C HIS A 21 -7.75 10.43 8.12
N ASP A 22 -7.71 9.28 8.81
CA ASP A 22 -7.24 9.28 10.19
C ASP A 22 -5.71 9.39 10.22
N GLU A 23 -5.20 10.07 11.24
CA GLU A 23 -3.77 10.39 11.38
C GLU A 23 -2.88 9.12 11.35
N THR A 24 -3.40 7.99 11.83
CA THR A 24 -2.64 6.74 11.89
C THR A 24 -2.54 6.11 10.50
N ALA A 25 -3.64 6.09 9.75
CA ALA A 25 -3.67 5.65 8.36
C ALA A 25 -2.81 6.53 7.45
N GLU A 26 -2.82 7.85 7.65
CA GLU A 26 -1.97 8.78 6.88
C GLU A 26 -0.49 8.52 7.12
N LYS A 27 -0.06 8.37 8.39
CA LYS A 27 1.33 7.99 8.70
C LYS A 27 1.71 6.62 8.12
N ALA A 28 0.78 5.67 8.12
CA ALA A 28 1.01 4.37 7.50
C ALA A 28 1.15 4.49 5.98
N ARG A 29 0.29 5.27 5.32
CA ARG A 29 0.37 5.58 3.88
C ARG A 29 1.71 6.19 3.52
N ASP A 30 2.18 7.18 4.26
CA ASP A 30 3.46 7.84 3.97
C ASP A 30 4.64 6.87 4.06
N LEU A 31 4.66 6.01 5.10
CA LEU A 31 5.69 4.98 5.23
C LEU A 31 5.64 3.93 4.12
N ILE A 32 4.44 3.50 3.73
CA ILE A 32 4.25 2.54 2.63
C ILE A 32 4.68 3.18 1.30
N ALA A 33 4.23 4.41 1.02
CA ALA A 33 4.57 5.14 -0.19
C ALA A 33 6.08 5.35 -0.34
N LEU A 34 6.79 5.64 0.76
CA LEU A 34 8.23 5.79 0.75
C LEU A 34 8.95 4.51 0.31
N ASN A 35 8.60 3.36 0.90
CA ASN A 35 9.23 2.08 0.57
C ASN A 35 8.80 1.54 -0.79
N ALA A 36 7.50 1.61 -1.11
CA ALA A 36 6.96 1.20 -2.39
C ALA A 36 7.52 2.08 -3.53
N GLY A 37 7.63 3.38 -3.30
CA GLY A 37 8.20 4.31 -4.27
C GLY A 37 9.67 4.06 -4.56
N ALA A 38 10.45 3.73 -3.53
CA ALA A 38 11.83 3.28 -3.72
C ALA A 38 11.90 1.98 -4.54
N ALA A 39 11.01 1.02 -4.28
CA ALA A 39 10.93 -0.22 -5.05
C ALA A 39 10.54 0.02 -6.52
N ILE A 40 9.54 0.87 -6.78
CA ILE A 40 9.12 1.28 -8.13
C ILE A 40 10.28 1.93 -8.89
N TYR A 41 11.01 2.83 -8.24
CA TYR A 41 12.19 3.47 -8.82
C TYR A 41 13.30 2.46 -9.15
N VAL A 42 13.68 1.62 -8.19
CA VAL A 42 14.75 0.62 -8.39
C VAL A 42 14.36 -0.44 -9.44
N ALA A 43 13.06 -0.72 -9.61
CA ALA A 43 12.55 -1.59 -10.67
C ALA A 43 12.59 -0.95 -12.07
N GLY A 44 13.00 0.32 -12.19
CA GLY A 44 13.07 1.04 -13.47
C GLY A 44 11.71 1.49 -14.00
N LEU A 45 10.68 1.54 -13.14
CA LEU A 45 9.32 1.96 -13.51
C LEU A 45 9.08 3.46 -13.31
N ALA A 46 9.98 4.15 -12.61
CA ALA A 46 9.95 5.59 -12.41
C ALA A 46 11.35 6.20 -12.63
N ASP A 47 11.40 7.40 -13.19
CA ASP A 47 12.67 8.08 -13.51
C ASP A 47 13.40 8.62 -12.27
N THR A 48 12.68 8.81 -11.17
CA THR A 48 13.24 9.28 -9.90
C THR A 48 12.55 8.60 -8.72
N ALA A 49 13.23 8.54 -7.57
CA ALA A 49 12.64 8.05 -6.33
C ALA A 49 11.36 8.83 -5.95
N LYS A 50 11.33 10.15 -6.19
CA LYS A 50 10.14 10.97 -5.98
C LYS A 50 8.99 10.54 -6.89
N ALA A 51 9.23 10.37 -8.18
CA ALA A 51 8.21 9.89 -9.11
C ALA A 51 7.67 8.51 -8.71
N GLY A 52 8.54 7.62 -8.20
CA GLY A 52 8.11 6.35 -7.63
C GLY A 52 7.18 6.50 -6.43
N VAL A 53 7.49 7.41 -5.50
CA VAL A 53 6.61 7.71 -4.34
C VAL A 53 5.27 8.27 -4.81
N ASP A 54 5.27 9.19 -5.76
CA ASP A 54 4.05 9.77 -6.33
C ASP A 54 3.18 8.67 -6.98
N MET A 55 3.78 7.74 -7.73
CA MET A 55 3.08 6.56 -8.28
C MET A 55 2.51 5.63 -7.20
N ALA A 56 3.24 5.40 -6.10
CA ALA A 56 2.77 4.59 -5.00
C ALA A 56 1.55 5.24 -4.30
N LEU A 57 1.59 6.55 -4.10
CA LEU A 57 0.48 7.33 -3.54
C LEU A 57 -0.74 7.27 -4.46
N ASP A 58 -0.56 7.39 -5.77
CA ASP A 58 -1.63 7.28 -6.76
C ASP A 58 -2.26 5.88 -6.74
N ALA A 59 -1.45 4.82 -6.68
CA ALA A 59 -1.95 3.44 -6.60
C ALA A 59 -2.77 3.17 -5.32
N MET A 60 -2.39 3.76 -4.19
CA MET A 60 -3.19 3.69 -2.96
C MET A 60 -4.44 4.55 -3.04
N GLY A 61 -4.34 5.82 -3.46
CA GLY A 61 -5.44 6.77 -3.51
C GLY A 61 -6.52 6.42 -4.54
N SER A 62 -6.16 5.71 -5.61
CA SER A 62 -7.10 5.19 -6.61
C SER A 62 -7.76 3.87 -6.21
N GLY A 63 -7.34 3.25 -5.11
CA GLY A 63 -7.82 1.94 -4.67
C GLY A 63 -7.21 0.75 -5.44
N LEU A 64 -6.30 0.98 -6.39
CA LEU A 64 -5.62 -0.09 -7.14
C LEU A 64 -4.84 -1.04 -6.22
N ALA A 65 -4.18 -0.50 -5.19
CA ALA A 65 -3.46 -1.30 -4.20
C ALA A 65 -4.39 -2.26 -3.44
N ALA A 66 -5.54 -1.76 -2.98
CA ALA A 66 -6.55 -2.58 -2.30
C ALA A 66 -7.13 -3.65 -3.24
N GLY A 67 -7.44 -3.27 -4.49
CA GLY A 67 -7.92 -4.19 -5.52
C GLY A 67 -6.94 -5.33 -5.77
N LYS A 68 -5.66 -5.02 -5.98
CA LYS A 68 -4.62 -6.03 -6.23
C LYS A 68 -4.43 -7.00 -5.05
N MET A 69 -4.58 -6.52 -3.81
CA MET A 69 -4.52 -7.38 -2.63
C MET A 69 -5.68 -8.39 -2.60
N SER A 70 -6.90 -7.96 -2.95
CA SER A 70 -8.06 -8.85 -3.09
C SER A 70 -7.85 -9.87 -4.21
N GLU A 71 -7.42 -9.40 -5.39
CA GLU A 71 -7.16 -10.26 -6.55
C GLU A 71 -6.15 -11.37 -6.22
N LEU A 72 -5.08 -11.05 -5.47
CA LEU A 72 -4.07 -12.03 -5.09
C LEU A 72 -4.63 -13.06 -4.11
N ALA A 73 -5.46 -12.64 -3.14
CA ALA A 73 -6.12 -13.56 -2.21
C ALA A 73 -7.06 -14.52 -2.95
N ASP A 74 -7.92 -13.98 -3.82
CA ASP A 74 -8.86 -14.75 -4.64
C ASP A 74 -8.12 -15.75 -5.55
N PHE A 75 -7.04 -15.29 -6.21
CA PHE A 75 -6.20 -16.14 -7.05
C PHE A 75 -5.57 -17.29 -6.27
N SER A 76 -5.11 -17.04 -5.06
CA SER A 76 -4.43 -18.05 -4.24
C SER A 76 -5.40 -19.14 -3.75
N HIS A 77 -6.64 -18.77 -3.45
CA HIS A 77 -7.70 -19.71 -3.07
C HIS A 77 -8.18 -20.61 -4.22
N CYS A 78 -7.92 -20.26 -5.48
CA CYS A 78 -8.23 -21.15 -6.61
C CYS A 78 -7.34 -22.41 -6.67
N PHE A 79 -6.28 -22.48 -5.86
CA PHE A 79 -5.38 -23.64 -5.78
C PHE A 79 -5.64 -24.53 -4.55
N ASP A 80 -6.61 -24.17 -3.71
CA ASP A 80 -7.07 -24.97 -2.56
C ASP A 80 -7.97 -26.15 -2.97
#